data_AF-A0A969I8B5-F1
#
_entry.id   AF-A0A969I8B5-F1
#
_cell.length_a   1.000
_cell.length_b   1.000
_cell.length_c   1.000
_cell.angle_alpha   90.00
_cell.angle_beta   90.00
_cell.angle_gamma   90.00
#
_symmetry.space_group_name_H-M   'P 1'
#
loop_
_entity.id
_entity.type
_entity.pdbx_description
1 polymer ?
#
loop_
_entity_poly.entity_id
_entity_poly.type
_entity_poly.pdbx_seq_one_letter_code
_entity_poly.pdbx_strand_id
1 'polypeptide(L)'
;VGRPGIASGSVAAGQSWHDWYEQAAAVQGESLPAALGDREILQPLVAFMAAPADDFKALWHFGQWLNQQLSNVSLIGADVDRALSTALQTCEQRLTKLLESATAIAAPNQWQQLGDILTQPSVAQHLSMALIGRCYYAAGNYRQAVAVWRQAGLTTLPEFHLAQAEQVGLPQGLQHWLAVGQHTRIVTAWKQAGRPRDQAWLEPVAAALVAKQKWEQALRIYTWLADVGEIVTCLEAIWQLDGRGETVVRDFVRHSLRTGDWEAALVALETSAERLSQPEVLAQGLSFQLARAIATSELTPDQLNRDQRHRYERWLKECVLFQARWSDYLSVPEMGIAFERVGARTETLNFYEQYVDDDPAIADFARQRWLAIRRQQAQSYSRQGPIKRALRSRAIVQKKPRLGNLI
;
A
#
# COMPACT_ATOMS: atom_id res chain seq x y z
N VAL A 1 -19.81 -24.97 -62.81
CA VAL A 1 -20.96 -25.55 -62.08
C VAL A 1 -20.47 -25.81 -60.65
N GLY A 2 -20.44 -24.86 -59.72
CA GLY A 2 -21.49 -23.95 -59.29
C GLY A 2 -22.03 -24.47 -57.94
N ARG A 3 -21.26 -24.37 -56.85
CA ARG A 3 -21.69 -24.74 -55.49
C ARG A 3 -22.77 -23.75 -55.01
N PRO A 4 -23.89 -24.20 -54.42
CA PRO A 4 -24.86 -23.29 -53.81
C PRO A 4 -24.30 -22.77 -52.48
N GLY A 5 -24.34 -21.46 -52.30
CA GLY A 5 -23.96 -20.78 -51.06
C GLY A 5 -24.99 -21.02 -49.97
N ILE A 6 -24.53 -21.35 -48.77
CA ILE A 6 -25.35 -21.43 -47.56
C ILE A 6 -25.42 -20.03 -46.96
N ALA A 7 -26.62 -19.46 -46.93
CA ALA A 7 -26.91 -18.17 -46.33
C ALA A 7 -26.81 -18.27 -44.79
N SER A 8 -26.03 -17.39 -44.19
CA SER A 8 -26.05 -17.11 -42.75
C SER A 8 -27.32 -16.34 -42.39
N GLY A 9 -28.35 -17.06 -41.95
CA GLY A 9 -29.62 -16.48 -41.49
C GLY A 9 -29.50 -15.93 -40.05
N SER A 10 -29.48 -14.61 -39.94
CA SER A 10 -29.78 -13.88 -38.69
C SER A 10 -31.28 -14.01 -38.39
N VAL A 11 -31.65 -14.34 -37.15
CA VAL A 11 -33.04 -14.32 -36.69
C VAL A 11 -33.49 -12.85 -36.63
N ALA A 12 -34.49 -12.50 -37.44
CA ALA A 12 -35.03 -11.16 -37.49
C ALA A 12 -35.66 -10.76 -36.14
N ALA A 13 -35.42 -9.52 -35.70
CA ALA A 13 -36.04 -8.98 -34.50
C ALA A 13 -37.57 -9.00 -34.63
N GLY A 14 -38.22 -9.82 -33.81
CA GLY A 14 -39.70 -9.95 -33.76
C GLY A 14 -40.24 -11.33 -34.13
N GLN A 15 -39.40 -12.27 -34.57
CA GLN A 15 -39.82 -13.65 -34.80
C GLN A 15 -39.82 -14.42 -33.48
N SER A 16 -40.95 -15.02 -33.10
CA SER A 16 -40.97 -15.83 -31.88
C SER A 16 -40.11 -17.07 -32.11
N TRP A 17 -39.38 -17.54 -31.10
CA TRP A 17 -38.60 -18.77 -31.21
C TRP A 17 -39.46 -19.98 -31.58
N HIS A 18 -40.76 -19.92 -31.28
CA HIS A 18 -41.76 -20.88 -31.75
C HIS A 18 -41.89 -20.84 -33.28
N ASP A 19 -41.94 -19.66 -33.89
CA ASP A 19 -42.03 -19.49 -35.34
C ASP A 19 -40.72 -19.87 -36.05
N TRP A 20 -39.57 -19.61 -35.43
CA TRP A 20 -38.28 -20.06 -35.96
C TRP A 20 -38.15 -21.58 -35.94
N TYR A 21 -38.59 -22.24 -34.86
CA TYR A 21 -38.56 -23.70 -34.73
C TYR A 21 -39.57 -24.38 -35.68
N GLU A 22 -40.77 -23.80 -35.84
CA GLU A 22 -41.74 -24.26 -36.84
C GLU A 22 -41.24 -24.05 -38.27
N GLN A 23 -40.57 -22.95 -38.58
CA GLN A 23 -39.98 -22.70 -39.89
C GLN A 23 -38.78 -23.62 -40.19
N ALA A 24 -37.93 -23.89 -39.21
CA ALA A 24 -36.82 -24.84 -39.35
C ALA A 24 -37.34 -26.28 -39.62
N ALA A 25 -38.41 -26.69 -38.94
CA ALA A 25 -39.08 -27.97 -39.19
C ALA A 25 -39.77 -28.02 -40.57
N ALA A 26 -40.31 -26.90 -41.06
CA ALA A 26 -40.96 -26.81 -42.36
C ALA A 26 -39.98 -26.83 -43.56
N VAL A 27 -38.76 -26.31 -43.41
CA VAL A 27 -37.77 -26.22 -44.50
C VAL A 27 -37.13 -27.57 -44.85
N GLN A 28 -37.09 -28.53 -43.93
CA GLN A 28 -36.41 -29.82 -44.15
C GLN A 28 -37.30 -30.94 -44.72
N GLY A 29 -38.62 -30.72 -44.85
CA GLY A 29 -39.53 -31.72 -45.45
C GLY A 29 -39.60 -33.06 -44.71
N GLU A 30 -39.05 -33.14 -43.50
CA GLU A 30 -39.21 -34.28 -42.61
C GLU A 30 -40.45 -34.04 -41.75
N SER A 31 -41.41 -34.97 -41.79
CA SER A 31 -42.46 -35.04 -40.79
C SER A 31 -41.81 -35.03 -39.40
N LEU A 32 -42.30 -34.18 -38.50
CA LEU A 32 -42.01 -34.18 -37.05
C LEU A 32 -41.50 -35.56 -36.64
N PRO A 33 -40.21 -35.71 -36.29
CA PRO A 33 -39.76 -37.00 -35.78
C PRO A 33 -40.70 -37.36 -34.63
N ALA A 34 -41.11 -38.62 -34.58
CA ALA A 34 -42.01 -39.17 -33.59
C ALA A 34 -41.37 -39.15 -32.18
N ALA A 35 -41.06 -37.96 -31.68
CA ALA A 35 -40.25 -37.67 -30.51
C ALA A 35 -41.05 -36.76 -29.58
N LEU A 36 -42.08 -37.35 -28.95
CA LEU A 36 -42.64 -36.80 -27.71
C LEU A 36 -41.56 -36.69 -26.62
N GLY A 37 -40.46 -37.44 -26.73
CA GLY A 37 -39.28 -37.32 -25.86
C GLY A 37 -38.50 -36.01 -26.01
N ASP A 38 -38.33 -35.48 -27.23
CA ASP A 38 -37.49 -34.28 -27.46
C ASP A 38 -38.23 -32.97 -27.17
N ARG A 39 -39.57 -32.96 -27.23
CA ARG A 39 -40.39 -31.78 -26.91
C ARG A 39 -40.35 -31.41 -25.43
N GLU A 40 -40.37 -32.39 -24.53
CA GLU A 40 -40.24 -32.13 -23.09
C GLU A 40 -38.83 -31.63 -22.73
N ILE A 41 -37.82 -32.11 -23.45
CA ILE A 41 -36.42 -31.71 -23.24
C ILE A 41 -36.19 -30.25 -23.63
N LEU A 42 -36.82 -29.74 -24.70
CA LEU A 42 -36.59 -28.38 -25.20
C LEU A 42 -37.47 -27.30 -24.57
N GLN A 43 -38.54 -27.66 -23.85
CA GLN A 43 -39.46 -26.69 -23.24
C GLN A 43 -38.76 -25.69 -22.29
N PRO A 44 -37.81 -26.09 -21.42
CA PRO A 44 -37.09 -25.15 -20.56
C PRO A 44 -36.18 -24.19 -21.34
N LEU A 45 -35.62 -24.64 -22.47
CA LEU A 45 -34.80 -23.81 -23.36
C LEU A 45 -35.67 -22.75 -24.06
N VAL A 46 -36.84 -23.13 -24.57
CA VAL A 46 -37.79 -22.18 -25.19
C VAL A 46 -38.30 -21.17 -24.15
N ALA A 47 -38.66 -21.63 -22.96
CA ALA A 47 -39.11 -20.77 -21.88
C ALA A 47 -38.04 -19.76 -21.46
N PHE A 48 -36.78 -20.19 -21.36
CA PHE A 48 -35.65 -19.30 -21.09
C PHE A 48 -35.48 -18.24 -22.18
N MET A 49 -35.47 -18.66 -23.45
CA MET A 49 -35.26 -17.75 -24.58
C MET A 49 -36.40 -16.72 -24.74
N ALA A 50 -37.63 -17.09 -24.39
CA ALA A 50 -38.79 -16.20 -24.43
C ALA A 50 -38.90 -15.25 -23.22
N ALA A 51 -38.24 -15.55 -22.10
CA ALA A 51 -38.31 -14.74 -20.89
C ALA A 51 -37.57 -13.39 -21.02
N PRO A 52 -37.97 -12.36 -20.26
CA PRO A 52 -37.25 -11.08 -20.20
C PRO A 52 -35.78 -11.23 -19.79
N ALA A 53 -34.93 -10.32 -20.26
CA ALA A 53 -33.49 -10.37 -20.02
C ALA A 53 -33.08 -10.15 -18.55
N ASP A 54 -33.96 -9.57 -17.74
CA ASP A 54 -33.81 -9.31 -16.31
C ASP A 54 -34.53 -10.35 -15.41
N ASP A 55 -35.11 -11.38 -16.00
CA ASP A 55 -35.78 -12.45 -15.26
C ASP A 55 -34.75 -13.47 -14.71
N PHE A 56 -34.32 -13.24 -13.46
CA PHE A 56 -33.44 -14.17 -12.74
C PHE A 56 -34.08 -15.55 -12.57
N LYS A 57 -35.42 -15.63 -12.45
CA LYS A 57 -36.12 -16.91 -12.26
C LYS A 57 -36.01 -17.78 -13.51
N ALA A 58 -36.14 -17.18 -14.69
CA ALA A 58 -35.94 -17.87 -15.95
C ALA A 58 -34.50 -18.37 -16.12
N LEU A 59 -33.52 -17.52 -15.78
CA LEU A 59 -32.09 -17.90 -15.77
C LEU A 59 -31.82 -19.07 -14.80
N TRP A 60 -32.41 -19.01 -13.61
CA TRP A 60 -32.28 -20.05 -12.60
C TRP A 60 -32.85 -21.39 -13.06
N HIS A 61 -34.07 -21.40 -13.58
CA HIS A 61 -34.71 -22.60 -14.11
C HIS A 61 -33.92 -23.21 -15.28
N PHE A 62 -33.38 -22.36 -16.16
CA PHE A 62 -32.48 -22.79 -17.22
C PHE A 62 -31.22 -23.45 -16.68
N GLY A 63 -30.56 -22.85 -15.68
CA GLY A 63 -29.39 -23.45 -15.02
C GLY A 63 -29.70 -24.82 -14.40
N GLN A 64 -30.82 -24.95 -13.68
CA GLN A 64 -31.23 -26.22 -13.08
C GLN A 64 -31.48 -27.30 -14.14
N TRP A 65 -32.14 -26.93 -15.24
CA TRP A 65 -32.34 -27.83 -16.38
C TRP A 65 -30.99 -28.24 -17.00
N LEU A 66 -30.08 -27.30 -17.25
CA LEU A 66 -28.73 -27.59 -17.75
C LEU A 66 -28.03 -28.62 -16.87
N ASN A 67 -28.06 -28.45 -15.56
CA ASN A 67 -27.43 -29.38 -14.63
C ASN A 67 -28.00 -30.81 -14.72
N GLN A 68 -29.33 -30.92 -14.88
CA GLN A 68 -30.01 -32.20 -15.06
C GLN A 68 -29.63 -32.87 -16.38
N GLN A 69 -29.56 -32.10 -17.47
CA GLN A 69 -29.19 -32.64 -18.78
C GLN A 69 -27.71 -33.05 -18.84
N LEU A 70 -26.81 -32.28 -18.23
CA LEU A 70 -25.38 -32.61 -18.17
C LEU A 70 -25.10 -33.87 -17.35
N SER A 71 -25.95 -34.17 -16.36
CA SER A 71 -25.90 -35.41 -15.59
C SER A 71 -26.38 -36.63 -16.38
N ASN A 72 -27.18 -36.42 -17.41
CA ASN A 72 -27.77 -37.44 -18.26
C ASN A 72 -27.09 -37.41 -19.65
N VAL A 73 -25.95 -38.10 -19.76
CA VAL A 73 -24.98 -38.14 -20.90
C VAL A 73 -25.59 -38.47 -22.30
N SER A 74 -26.90 -38.65 -22.42
CA SER A 74 -27.57 -39.18 -23.62
C SER A 74 -28.35 -38.15 -24.44
N LEU A 75 -27.86 -36.92 -24.53
CA LEU A 75 -28.32 -35.95 -25.52
C LEU A 75 -27.04 -35.37 -26.10
N ILE A 76 -26.82 -35.39 -27.42
CA ILE A 76 -27.21 -34.26 -28.26
C ILE A 76 -26.94 -34.65 -29.73
N GLY A 77 -27.93 -34.46 -30.62
CA GLY A 77 -27.71 -34.38 -32.07
C GLY A 77 -27.24 -32.98 -32.47
N ALA A 78 -26.59 -32.84 -33.63
CA ALA A 78 -25.90 -31.60 -34.05
C ALA A 78 -26.74 -30.30 -34.02
N ASP A 79 -28.07 -30.40 -34.13
CA ASP A 79 -28.97 -29.24 -34.06
C ASP A 79 -29.25 -28.74 -32.64
N VAL A 80 -29.25 -29.64 -31.65
CA VAL A 80 -29.41 -29.27 -30.23
C VAL A 80 -28.13 -28.61 -29.71
N ASP A 81 -26.95 -28.99 -30.21
CA ASP A 81 -25.68 -28.30 -29.91
C ASP A 81 -25.71 -26.83 -30.33
N ARG A 82 -26.27 -26.54 -31.52
CA ARG A 82 -26.36 -25.16 -32.01
C ARG A 82 -27.34 -24.32 -31.18
N ALA A 83 -28.52 -24.86 -30.88
CA ALA A 83 -29.51 -24.18 -30.06
C ALA A 83 -29.00 -23.93 -28.63
N LEU A 84 -28.29 -24.91 -28.05
CA LEU A 84 -27.65 -24.80 -26.75
C LEU A 84 -26.55 -23.72 -26.75
N SER A 85 -25.70 -23.68 -27.78
CA SER A 85 -24.68 -22.64 -27.91
C SER A 85 -25.30 -21.23 -27.95
N THR A 86 -26.41 -21.03 -28.66
CA THR A 86 -27.12 -19.74 -28.68
C THR A 86 -27.75 -19.41 -27.34
N ALA A 87 -28.31 -20.41 -26.64
CA ALA A 87 -28.86 -20.23 -25.30
C ALA A 87 -27.77 -19.86 -24.28
N LEU A 88 -26.57 -20.47 -24.37
CA LEU A 88 -25.44 -20.14 -23.51
C LEU A 88 -24.89 -18.73 -23.76
N GLN A 89 -24.82 -18.28 -25.02
CA GLN A 89 -24.49 -16.87 -25.32
C GLN A 89 -25.53 -15.90 -24.75
N THR A 90 -26.81 -16.25 -24.83
CA THR A 90 -27.90 -15.46 -24.24
C THR A 90 -27.81 -15.46 -22.70
N CYS A 91 -27.41 -16.58 -22.10
CA CYS A 91 -27.14 -16.71 -20.67
C CYS A 91 -26.02 -15.76 -20.23
N GLU A 92 -24.90 -15.72 -20.96
CA GLU A 92 -23.79 -14.79 -20.71
C GLU A 92 -24.23 -13.31 -20.72
N GLN A 93 -25.01 -12.91 -21.72
CA GLN A 93 -25.53 -11.54 -21.82
C GLN A 93 -26.46 -11.19 -20.66
N ARG A 94 -27.37 -12.11 -20.28
CA ARG A 94 -28.28 -11.90 -19.16
C ARG A 94 -27.56 -11.87 -17.81
N LEU A 95 -26.61 -12.76 -17.60
CA LEU A 95 -25.76 -12.79 -16.41
C LEU A 95 -25.01 -11.47 -16.24
N THR A 96 -24.41 -10.97 -17.32
CA THR A 96 -23.72 -9.68 -17.30
C THR A 96 -24.65 -8.56 -16.84
N LYS A 97 -25.85 -8.46 -17.45
CA LYS A 97 -26.85 -7.45 -17.09
C LYS A 97 -27.36 -7.59 -15.66
N LEU A 98 -27.59 -8.82 -15.19
CA LEU A 98 -28.07 -9.10 -13.83
C LEU A 98 -27.01 -8.80 -12.76
N LEU A 99 -25.73 -9.06 -13.05
CA LEU A 99 -24.62 -8.77 -12.14
C LEU A 99 -24.30 -7.26 -12.07
N GLU A 100 -24.56 -6.53 -13.16
CA GLU A 100 -24.40 -5.06 -13.21
C GLU A 100 -25.58 -4.32 -12.58
N SER A 101 -26.78 -4.90 -12.62
CA SER A 101 -27.98 -4.29 -12.03
C SER A 101 -28.10 -4.64 -10.55
N ALA A 102 -28.14 -3.62 -9.70
CA ALA A 102 -28.38 -3.78 -8.25
C ALA A 102 -29.78 -4.34 -7.90
N THR A 103 -30.57 -4.71 -8.90
CA THR A 103 -31.95 -5.19 -8.79
C THR A 103 -32.07 -6.71 -8.67
N ALA A 104 -30.99 -7.47 -8.90
CA ALA A 104 -31.01 -8.92 -8.77
C ALA A 104 -30.99 -9.35 -7.29
N ILE A 105 -32.18 -9.41 -6.67
CA ILE A 105 -32.40 -9.96 -5.33
C ILE A 105 -32.38 -11.50 -5.40
N ALA A 106 -31.23 -12.06 -5.75
CA ALA A 106 -31.00 -13.50 -5.70
C ALA A 106 -30.25 -13.87 -4.42
N ALA A 107 -30.66 -14.97 -3.80
CA ALA A 107 -30.03 -15.43 -2.57
C ALA A 107 -28.61 -15.97 -2.86
N PRO A 108 -27.64 -15.83 -1.93
CA PRO A 108 -26.26 -16.28 -2.16
C PRO A 108 -26.12 -17.74 -2.61
N ASN A 109 -27.00 -18.63 -2.12
CA ASN A 109 -27.04 -20.03 -2.52
C ASN A 109 -27.42 -20.25 -4.01
N GLN A 110 -28.25 -19.38 -4.58
CA GLN A 110 -28.63 -19.46 -5.99
C GLN A 110 -27.45 -19.05 -6.88
N TRP A 111 -26.73 -18.00 -6.51
CA TRP A 111 -25.50 -17.60 -7.20
C TRP A 111 -24.42 -18.67 -7.12
N GLN A 112 -24.27 -19.33 -5.96
CA GLN A 112 -23.35 -20.44 -5.77
C GLN A 112 -23.65 -21.59 -6.74
N GLN A 113 -24.90 -22.05 -6.77
CA GLN A 113 -25.31 -23.16 -7.62
C GLN A 113 -25.18 -22.82 -9.10
N LEU A 114 -25.51 -21.59 -9.52
CA LEU A 114 -25.24 -21.14 -10.89
C LEU A 114 -23.74 -21.20 -11.19
N GLY A 115 -22.88 -20.70 -10.30
CA GLY A 115 -21.43 -20.83 -10.45
C GLY A 115 -20.99 -22.28 -10.65
N ASP A 116 -21.48 -23.20 -9.82
CA ASP A 116 -21.16 -24.63 -9.88
C ASP A 116 -21.57 -25.26 -11.23
N ILE A 117 -22.77 -24.93 -11.73
CA ILE A 117 -23.29 -25.40 -13.02
C ILE A 117 -22.45 -24.86 -14.18
N LEU A 118 -22.14 -23.55 -14.16
CA LEU A 118 -21.40 -22.91 -15.24
C LEU A 118 -19.92 -23.29 -15.27
N THR A 119 -19.37 -23.79 -14.16
CA THR A 119 -17.98 -24.28 -14.07
C THR A 119 -17.80 -25.67 -14.72
N GLN A 120 -18.89 -26.37 -15.05
CA GLN A 120 -18.81 -27.68 -15.69
C GLN A 120 -18.11 -27.55 -17.08
N PRO A 121 -17.15 -28.42 -17.44
CA PRO A 121 -16.33 -28.25 -18.64
C PRO A 121 -17.13 -28.11 -19.94
N SER A 122 -18.26 -28.83 -20.05
CA SER A 122 -19.19 -28.78 -21.18
C SER A 122 -19.84 -27.41 -21.38
N VAL A 123 -19.98 -26.63 -20.31
CA VAL A 123 -20.59 -25.29 -20.31
C VAL A 123 -19.52 -24.20 -20.30
N ALA A 124 -18.47 -24.37 -19.50
CA ALA A 124 -17.40 -23.40 -19.30
C ALA A 124 -16.65 -23.04 -20.60
N GLN A 125 -16.57 -23.98 -21.55
CA GLN A 125 -15.96 -23.72 -22.87
C GLN A 125 -16.72 -22.68 -23.71
N HIS A 126 -17.98 -22.39 -23.37
CA HIS A 126 -18.85 -21.47 -24.09
C HIS A 126 -19.08 -20.14 -23.36
N LEU A 127 -18.52 -19.96 -22.16
CA LEU A 127 -18.78 -18.80 -21.32
C LEU A 127 -17.49 -18.13 -20.86
N SER A 128 -17.56 -16.82 -20.59
CA SER A 128 -16.47 -16.11 -19.97
C SER A 128 -16.22 -16.58 -18.52
N MET A 129 -15.00 -17.05 -18.25
CA MET A 129 -14.53 -17.35 -16.90
C MET A 129 -14.64 -16.15 -15.94
N ALA A 130 -14.65 -14.92 -16.48
CA ALA A 130 -14.90 -13.71 -15.68
C ALA A 130 -16.29 -13.74 -15.04
N LEU A 131 -17.32 -14.16 -15.79
CA LEU A 131 -18.72 -14.22 -15.34
C LEU A 131 -18.96 -15.34 -14.34
N ILE A 132 -18.35 -16.50 -14.57
CA ILE A 132 -18.40 -17.63 -13.62
C ILE A 132 -17.83 -17.18 -12.26
N GLY A 133 -16.67 -16.53 -12.27
CA GLY A 133 -16.08 -15.99 -11.04
C GLY A 133 -16.96 -14.91 -10.38
N ARG A 134 -17.64 -14.06 -11.17
CA ARG A 134 -18.60 -13.07 -10.64
C ARG A 134 -19.82 -13.73 -9.97
N CYS A 135 -20.29 -14.89 -10.45
CA CYS A 135 -21.35 -15.65 -9.77
C CYS A 135 -20.90 -16.12 -8.38
N TYR A 136 -19.70 -16.70 -8.26
CA TYR A 136 -19.14 -17.06 -6.95
C TYR A 136 -18.90 -15.85 -6.05
N TYR A 137 -18.49 -14.71 -6.63
CA TYR A 137 -18.33 -13.46 -5.89
C TYR A 137 -19.66 -12.95 -5.33
N ALA A 138 -20.72 -12.96 -6.15
CA ALA A 138 -22.09 -12.60 -5.73
C ALA A 138 -22.65 -13.56 -4.66
N ALA A 139 -22.22 -14.82 -4.69
CA ALA A 139 -22.53 -15.81 -3.66
C ALA A 139 -21.78 -15.59 -2.33
N GLY A 140 -20.81 -14.67 -2.27
CA GLY A 140 -19.91 -14.51 -1.12
C GLY A 140 -18.84 -15.60 -1.01
N ASN A 141 -18.70 -16.47 -2.01
CA ASN A 141 -17.69 -17.54 -2.04
C ASN A 141 -16.40 -17.04 -2.72
N TYR A 142 -15.70 -16.15 -2.02
CA TYR A 142 -14.51 -15.49 -2.55
C TYR A 142 -13.39 -16.47 -2.91
N ARG A 143 -13.29 -17.61 -2.22
CA ARG A 143 -12.27 -18.65 -2.49
C ARG A 143 -12.44 -19.25 -3.88
N GLN A 144 -13.66 -19.61 -4.28
CA GLN A 144 -13.92 -20.16 -5.62
C GLN A 144 -13.82 -19.08 -6.69
N ALA A 145 -14.32 -17.86 -6.44
CA ALA A 145 -14.17 -16.74 -7.37
C ALA A 145 -12.71 -16.47 -7.74
N VAL A 146 -11.84 -16.38 -6.72
CA VAL A 146 -10.38 -16.20 -6.90
C VAL A 146 -9.76 -17.37 -7.67
N ALA A 147 -10.16 -18.62 -7.38
CA ALA A 147 -9.61 -19.80 -8.06
C ALA A 147 -9.93 -19.78 -9.56
N VAL A 148 -11.19 -19.49 -9.92
CA VAL A 148 -11.65 -19.39 -11.31
C VAL A 148 -10.92 -18.28 -12.06
N TRP A 149 -10.86 -17.06 -11.49
CA TRP A 149 -10.18 -15.95 -12.14
C TRP A 149 -8.67 -16.18 -12.27
N ARG A 150 -8.02 -16.81 -11.28
CA ARG A 150 -6.60 -17.14 -11.34
C ARG A 150 -6.30 -18.17 -12.42
N GLN A 151 -7.12 -19.22 -12.53
CA GLN A 151 -6.98 -20.23 -13.59
C GLN A 151 -7.13 -19.62 -14.99
N ALA A 152 -7.99 -18.62 -15.13
CA ALA A 152 -8.20 -17.88 -16.37
C ALA A 152 -7.17 -16.75 -16.63
N GLY A 153 -6.21 -16.53 -15.73
CA GLY A 153 -5.24 -15.42 -15.85
C GLY A 153 -5.83 -14.02 -15.62
N LEU A 154 -7.04 -13.92 -15.08
CA LEU A 154 -7.79 -12.67 -14.88
C LEU A 154 -7.45 -12.01 -13.52
N THR A 155 -6.17 -11.77 -13.25
CA THR A 155 -5.69 -11.28 -11.95
C THR A 155 -5.71 -9.76 -11.80
N THR A 156 -6.04 -9.02 -12.86
CA THR A 156 -6.08 -7.55 -12.88
C THR A 156 -7.48 -6.98 -12.61
N LEU A 157 -8.50 -7.84 -12.50
CA LEU A 157 -9.87 -7.41 -12.27
C LEU A 157 -10.02 -6.78 -10.88
N PRO A 158 -10.73 -5.65 -10.74
CA PRO A 158 -10.99 -5.06 -9.43
C PRO A 158 -11.68 -6.03 -8.46
N GLU A 159 -12.64 -6.80 -8.94
CA GLU A 159 -13.38 -7.79 -8.15
C GLU A 159 -12.49 -8.95 -7.69
N PHE A 160 -11.46 -9.30 -8.48
CA PHE A 160 -10.45 -10.27 -8.07
C PHE A 160 -9.70 -9.79 -6.83
N HIS A 161 -9.23 -8.54 -6.83
CA HIS A 161 -8.55 -7.97 -5.67
C HIS A 161 -9.48 -7.84 -4.46
N LEU A 162 -10.74 -7.44 -4.66
CA LEU A 162 -11.72 -7.39 -3.58
C LEU A 162 -11.93 -8.78 -2.96
N ALA A 163 -12.16 -9.81 -3.78
CA ALA A 163 -12.34 -11.18 -3.32
C ALA A 163 -11.09 -11.71 -2.59
N GLN A 164 -9.90 -11.43 -3.14
CA GLN A 164 -8.64 -11.83 -2.53
C GLN A 164 -8.44 -11.17 -1.16
N ALA A 165 -8.86 -9.91 -1.00
CA ALA A 165 -8.82 -9.22 0.29
C ALA A 165 -9.71 -9.89 1.34
N GLU A 166 -10.95 -10.26 0.97
CA GLU A 166 -11.86 -10.97 1.86
C GLU A 166 -11.36 -12.38 2.20
N GLN A 167 -10.72 -13.07 1.25
CA GLN A 167 -10.18 -14.42 1.45
C GLN A 167 -9.01 -14.43 2.44
N VAL A 168 -8.07 -13.49 2.31
CA VAL A 168 -6.85 -13.46 3.15
C VAL A 168 -7.15 -12.82 4.51
N GLY A 169 -8.09 -11.89 4.57
CA GLY A 169 -8.41 -11.14 5.78
C GLY A 169 -7.39 -10.04 6.08
N LEU A 170 -7.62 -9.31 7.18
CA LEU A 170 -6.79 -8.17 7.57
C LEU A 170 -5.66 -8.61 8.52
N PRO A 171 -4.46 -8.00 8.43
CA PRO A 171 -4.09 -6.84 7.58
C PRO A 171 -3.70 -7.13 6.13
N GLN A 172 -3.41 -8.38 5.76
CA GLN A 172 -2.80 -8.69 4.46
C GLN A 172 -3.70 -8.30 3.28
N GLY A 173 -5.03 -8.35 3.46
CA GLY A 173 -6.02 -7.92 2.47
C GLY A 173 -6.02 -6.42 2.16
N LEU A 174 -5.38 -5.58 2.99
CA LEU A 174 -5.32 -4.12 2.76
C LEU A 174 -4.57 -3.77 1.47
N GLN A 175 -3.51 -4.51 1.12
CA GLN A 175 -2.77 -4.30 -0.12
C GLN A 175 -3.66 -4.52 -1.36
N HIS A 176 -4.56 -5.51 -1.28
CA HIS A 176 -5.53 -5.75 -2.35
C HIS A 176 -6.59 -4.66 -2.41
N TRP A 177 -7.08 -4.15 -1.27
CA TRP A 177 -7.95 -2.98 -1.26
C TRP A 177 -7.27 -1.72 -1.79
N LEU A 178 -5.97 -1.56 -1.57
CA LEU A 178 -5.19 -0.42 -2.06
C LEU A 178 -5.08 -0.46 -3.58
N ALA A 179 -4.83 -1.64 -4.16
CA ALA A 179 -4.74 -1.85 -5.61
C ALA A 179 -6.01 -1.41 -6.37
N VAL A 180 -7.18 -1.46 -5.71
CA VAL A 180 -8.47 -1.04 -6.30
C VAL A 180 -8.98 0.30 -5.77
N GLY A 181 -8.12 1.09 -5.10
CA GLY A 181 -8.46 2.44 -4.67
C GLY A 181 -9.47 2.53 -3.52
N GLN A 182 -9.66 1.47 -2.73
CA GLN A 182 -10.61 1.41 -1.62
C GLN A 182 -10.09 2.13 -0.35
N HIS A 183 -9.55 3.34 -0.53
CA HIS A 183 -8.86 4.11 0.51
C HIS A 183 -9.75 4.40 1.74
N THR A 184 -11.04 4.67 1.53
CA THR A 184 -11.99 4.90 2.63
C THR A 184 -12.16 3.65 3.49
N ARG A 185 -12.21 2.47 2.85
CA ARG A 185 -12.39 1.19 3.53
C ARG A 185 -11.15 0.85 4.37
N ILE A 186 -9.95 1.04 3.81
CA ILE A 186 -8.67 0.87 4.50
C ILE A 186 -8.60 1.71 5.77
N VAL A 187 -8.84 3.02 5.67
CA VAL A 187 -8.75 3.95 6.82
C VAL A 187 -9.80 3.62 7.88
N THR A 188 -10.99 3.17 7.48
CA THR A 188 -12.07 2.79 8.41
C THR A 188 -11.72 1.51 9.16
N ALA A 189 -11.26 0.48 8.45
CA ALA A 189 -10.83 -0.78 9.04
C ALA A 189 -9.68 -0.58 10.04
N TRP A 190 -8.70 0.26 9.71
CA TRP A 190 -7.58 0.59 10.61
C TRP A 190 -8.05 1.25 11.90
N LYS A 191 -9.04 2.16 11.82
CA LYS A 191 -9.63 2.78 13.01
C LYS A 191 -10.41 1.78 13.85
N GLN A 192 -11.18 0.90 13.23
CA GLN A 192 -11.96 -0.14 13.92
C GLN A 192 -11.06 -1.17 14.61
N ALA A 193 -9.92 -1.49 14.02
CA ALA A 193 -8.90 -2.35 14.61
C ALA A 193 -8.09 -1.70 15.75
N GLY A 194 -8.42 -0.47 16.15
CA GLY A 194 -7.72 0.22 17.25
C GLY A 194 -6.42 0.93 16.83
N ARG A 195 -6.24 1.23 15.54
CA ARG A 195 -5.04 1.88 14.97
C ARG A 195 -3.73 1.12 15.28
N PRO A 196 -3.63 -0.17 14.89
CA PRO A 196 -2.41 -0.95 15.05
C PRO A 196 -1.23 -0.27 14.35
N ARG A 197 -0.03 -0.49 14.90
CA ARG A 197 1.24 0.09 14.42
C ARG A 197 2.13 -0.93 13.70
N ASP A 198 1.61 -2.13 13.44
CA ASP A 198 2.35 -3.14 12.70
C ASP A 198 2.57 -2.70 11.26
N GLN A 199 3.73 -3.00 10.69
CA GLN A 199 4.11 -2.57 9.35
C GLN A 199 3.09 -2.97 8.28
N ALA A 200 2.51 -4.18 8.39
CA ALA A 200 1.48 -4.68 7.48
C ALA A 200 0.20 -3.82 7.44
N TRP A 201 -0.08 -3.05 8.50
CA TRP A 201 -1.15 -2.06 8.52
C TRP A 201 -0.68 -0.70 8.02
N LEU A 202 0.50 -0.25 8.47
CA LEU A 202 0.94 1.12 8.29
C LEU A 202 1.16 1.49 6.82
N GLU A 203 1.80 0.63 6.02
CA GLU A 203 2.09 0.91 4.61
C GLU A 203 0.81 1.17 3.78
N PRO A 204 -0.19 0.27 3.74
CA PRO A 204 -1.44 0.54 3.02
C PRO A 204 -2.22 1.74 3.57
N VAL A 205 -2.19 1.93 4.88
CA VAL A 205 -2.94 3.03 5.53
C VAL A 205 -2.31 4.38 5.22
N ALA A 206 -0.98 4.48 5.20
CA ALA A 206 -0.27 5.70 4.86
C ALA A 206 -0.62 6.13 3.42
N ALA A 207 -0.50 5.20 2.46
CA ALA A 207 -0.86 5.44 1.06
C ALA A 207 -2.34 5.83 0.91
N ALA A 208 -3.25 5.17 1.63
CA ALA A 208 -4.67 5.52 1.63
C ALA A 208 -4.95 6.91 2.24
N LEU A 209 -4.19 7.34 3.25
CA LEU A 209 -4.31 8.69 3.83
C LEU A 209 -3.79 9.76 2.86
N VAL A 210 -2.66 9.51 2.19
CA VAL A 210 -2.12 10.37 1.12
C VAL A 210 -3.14 10.54 0.00
N ALA A 211 -3.70 9.45 -0.51
CA ALA A 211 -4.72 9.51 -1.56
C ALA A 211 -6.00 10.25 -1.13
N LYS A 212 -6.28 10.32 0.18
CA LYS A 212 -7.37 11.10 0.75
C LYS A 212 -6.96 12.49 1.23
N GLN A 213 -5.75 12.94 0.90
CA GLN A 213 -5.18 14.24 1.26
C GLN A 213 -5.15 14.50 2.78
N LYS A 214 -5.05 13.43 3.58
CA LYS A 214 -4.93 13.52 5.04
C LYS A 214 -3.46 13.56 5.47
N TRP A 215 -2.75 14.57 4.96
CA TRP A 215 -1.29 14.69 5.03
C TRP A 215 -0.72 14.65 6.44
N GLU A 216 -1.34 15.35 7.41
CA GLU A 216 -0.88 15.32 8.81
C GLU A 216 -0.94 13.92 9.44
N GLN A 217 -1.95 13.12 9.08
CA GLN A 217 -2.06 11.75 9.59
C GLN A 217 -1.09 10.82 8.88
N ALA A 218 -0.92 10.99 7.56
CA ALA A 218 0.08 10.26 6.78
C ALA A 218 1.50 10.54 7.29
N LEU A 219 1.85 11.80 7.54
CA LEU A 219 3.14 12.23 8.07
C LEU A 219 3.51 11.50 9.37
N ARG A 220 2.56 11.36 10.29
CA ARG A 220 2.79 10.61 11.55
C ARG A 220 3.04 9.12 11.30
N ILE A 221 2.34 8.52 10.34
CA ILE A 221 2.56 7.11 10.00
C ILE A 221 3.91 6.91 9.31
N TYR A 222 4.28 7.78 8.37
CA TYR A 222 5.59 7.70 7.71
C TYR A 222 6.76 7.96 8.67
N THR A 223 6.52 8.70 9.76
CA THR A 223 7.49 8.80 10.87
C THR A 223 7.72 7.45 11.53
N TRP A 224 6.66 6.68 11.81
CA TRP A 224 6.79 5.33 12.37
C TRP A 224 7.41 4.33 11.40
N LEU A 225 7.18 4.51 10.08
CA LEU A 225 7.83 3.71 9.03
C LEU A 225 9.28 4.14 8.75
N ALA A 226 9.73 5.27 9.32
CA ALA A 226 11.02 5.89 9.01
C ALA A 226 11.23 6.17 7.50
N ASP A 227 10.15 6.45 6.76
CA ASP A 227 10.22 6.78 5.33
C ASP A 227 10.46 8.28 5.14
N VAL A 228 11.74 8.64 5.02
CA VAL A 228 12.18 10.03 4.85
C VAL A 228 11.62 10.67 3.59
N GLY A 229 11.49 9.91 2.49
CA GLY A 229 10.99 10.43 1.22
C GLY A 229 9.54 10.88 1.34
N GLU A 230 8.71 10.02 1.89
CA GLU A 230 7.28 10.29 2.08
C GLU A 230 7.01 11.35 3.17
N ILE A 231 7.87 11.46 4.19
CA ILE A 231 7.83 12.58 5.16
C ILE A 231 7.99 13.91 4.42
N VAL A 232 9.00 14.03 3.54
CA VAL A 232 9.23 15.26 2.75
C VAL A 232 8.01 15.56 1.89
N THR A 233 7.49 14.57 1.15
CA THR A 233 6.30 14.74 0.30
C THR A 233 5.09 15.21 1.10
N CYS A 234 4.84 14.64 2.28
CA CYS A 234 3.75 15.07 3.15
C CYS A 234 3.92 16.52 3.62
N LEU A 235 5.12 16.90 4.05
CA LEU A 235 5.40 18.27 4.50
C LEU A 235 5.20 19.28 3.36
N GLU A 236 5.68 18.97 2.16
CA GLU A 236 5.50 19.82 0.98
C GLU A 236 4.02 20.02 0.64
N ALA A 237 3.23 18.94 0.66
CA ALA A 237 1.80 19.02 0.42
C ALA A 237 1.07 19.88 1.48
N ILE A 238 1.45 19.75 2.75
CA ILE A 238 0.90 20.56 3.85
C ILE A 238 1.20 22.05 3.64
N TRP A 239 2.42 22.37 3.19
CA TRP A 239 2.82 23.75 2.89
C TRP A 239 2.00 24.39 1.78
N GLN A 240 1.62 23.61 0.75
CA GLN A 240 0.88 24.13 -0.40
C GLN A 240 -0.61 24.35 -0.14
N LEU A 241 -1.23 23.58 0.77
CA LEU A 241 -2.68 23.49 0.83
C LEU A 241 -3.36 24.39 1.85
N ASP A 242 -2.70 24.77 2.95
CA ASP A 242 -3.46 25.17 4.14
C ASP A 242 -3.01 26.45 4.84
N GLY A 243 -1.90 27.09 4.45
CA GLY A 243 -1.34 28.26 5.18
C GLY A 243 -0.95 27.97 6.65
N ARG A 244 -1.28 26.78 7.16
CA ARG A 244 -0.97 26.24 8.49
C ARG A 244 0.36 25.47 8.51
N GLY A 245 1.07 25.41 7.39
CA GLY A 245 2.31 24.65 7.24
C GLY A 245 3.34 24.93 8.32
N GLU A 246 3.52 26.19 8.69
CA GLU A 246 4.42 26.57 9.78
C GLU A 246 4.03 25.94 11.12
N THR A 247 2.74 26.01 11.48
CA THR A 247 2.25 25.48 12.76
C THR A 247 2.41 23.97 12.79
N VAL A 248 2.07 23.29 11.70
CA VAL A 248 2.20 21.83 11.59
C VAL A 248 3.66 21.38 11.66
N VAL A 249 4.57 22.03 10.93
CA VAL A 249 6.02 21.73 10.99
C VAL A 249 6.55 21.93 12.40
N ARG A 250 6.21 23.05 13.04
CA ARG A 250 6.67 23.36 14.39
C ARG A 250 6.19 22.32 15.41
N ASP A 251 4.91 21.94 15.33
CA ASP A 251 4.34 20.96 16.23
C ASP A 251 4.85 19.54 15.93
N PHE A 252 5.11 19.24 14.67
CA PHE A 252 5.75 18.00 14.23
C PHE A 252 7.18 17.89 14.78
N VAL A 253 8.03 18.90 14.56
CA VAL A 253 9.40 18.93 15.09
C VAL A 253 9.37 18.74 16.61
N ARG A 254 8.55 19.51 17.34
CA ARG A 254 8.43 19.35 18.81
C ARG A 254 7.96 17.97 19.23
N HIS A 255 7.06 17.36 18.47
CA HIS A 255 6.61 16.00 18.74
C HIS A 255 7.74 14.99 18.54
N SER A 256 8.41 15.04 17.38
CA SER A 256 9.55 14.19 17.04
C SER A 256 10.69 14.32 18.05
N LEU A 257 10.92 15.54 18.58
CA LEU A 257 11.90 15.75 19.65
C LEU A 257 11.51 15.08 20.97
N ARG A 258 10.22 14.95 21.28
CA ARG A 258 9.74 14.29 22.51
C ARG A 258 9.73 12.78 22.39
N THR A 259 9.50 12.25 21.19
CA THR A 259 9.46 10.81 20.92
C THR A 259 10.83 10.22 20.61
N GLY A 260 11.84 11.07 20.35
CA GLY A 260 13.19 10.64 20.02
C GLY A 260 13.43 10.40 18.52
N ASP A 261 12.50 10.84 17.67
CA ASP A 261 12.58 10.71 16.22
C ASP A 261 13.42 11.84 15.60
N TRP A 262 14.70 11.90 15.99
CA TRP A 262 15.62 12.99 15.64
C TRP A 262 15.77 13.19 14.13
N GLU A 263 15.75 12.10 13.36
CA GLU A 263 15.88 12.14 11.90
C GLU A 263 14.69 12.84 11.26
N ALA A 264 13.47 12.52 11.71
CA ALA A 264 12.26 13.14 11.21
C ALA A 264 12.22 14.64 11.56
N ALA A 265 12.68 15.01 12.77
CA ALA A 265 12.83 16.41 13.17
C ALA A 265 13.81 17.16 12.28
N LEU A 266 14.99 16.58 12.00
CA LEU A 266 16.01 17.17 11.15
C LEU A 266 15.51 17.34 9.71
N VAL A 267 14.91 16.30 9.13
CA VAL A 267 14.31 16.35 7.79
C VAL A 267 13.28 17.47 7.70
N ALA A 268 12.39 17.58 8.69
CA ALA A 268 11.36 18.62 8.69
C ALA A 268 11.95 20.03 8.73
N LEU A 269 13.03 20.24 9.49
CA LEU A 269 13.76 21.52 9.52
C LEU A 269 14.42 21.81 8.17
N GLU A 270 15.17 20.86 7.60
CA GLU A 270 15.84 21.05 6.33
C GLU A 270 14.86 21.36 5.18
N THR A 271 13.71 20.67 5.13
CA THR A 271 12.69 20.89 4.08
C THR A 271 11.93 22.20 4.26
N SER A 272 11.79 22.69 5.49
CA SER A 272 10.84 23.78 5.79
C SER A 272 11.49 25.09 6.23
N ALA A 273 12.78 25.13 6.54
CA ALA A 273 13.45 26.28 7.17
C ALA A 273 13.21 27.60 6.42
N GLU A 274 13.38 27.60 5.11
CA GLU A 274 13.24 28.81 4.26
C GLU A 274 11.80 29.29 4.13
N ARG A 275 10.82 28.43 4.42
CA ARG A 275 9.38 28.71 4.24
C ARG A 275 8.69 29.24 5.51
N LEU A 276 9.39 29.27 6.64
CA LEU A 276 8.86 29.80 7.90
C LEU A 276 8.67 31.33 7.79
N SER A 277 7.71 31.91 8.50
CA SER A 277 7.43 33.37 8.42
C SER A 277 8.59 34.22 8.95
N GLN A 278 9.39 33.67 9.87
CA GLN A 278 10.64 34.23 10.35
C GLN A 278 11.71 33.13 10.28
N PRO A 279 12.25 32.84 9.09
CA PRO A 279 13.17 31.71 8.86
C PRO A 279 14.31 31.70 9.85
N GLU A 280 14.96 32.86 10.04
CA GLU A 280 16.09 33.00 10.94
C GLU A 280 15.71 32.67 12.39
N VAL A 281 14.71 33.37 12.94
CA VAL A 281 14.35 33.23 14.37
C VAL A 281 13.77 31.85 14.68
N LEU A 282 12.83 31.37 13.86
CA LEU A 282 12.10 30.13 14.13
C LEU A 282 12.92 28.88 13.78
N ALA A 283 13.62 28.86 12.64
CA ALA A 283 14.48 27.74 12.29
C ALA A 283 15.66 27.64 13.26
N GLN A 284 16.28 28.77 13.66
CA GLN A 284 17.35 28.75 14.66
C GLN A 284 16.82 28.25 16.01
N GLY A 285 15.68 28.77 16.48
CA GLY A 285 15.08 28.35 17.74
C GLY A 285 14.77 26.84 17.78
N LEU A 286 14.22 26.29 16.70
CA LEU A 286 13.99 24.84 16.60
C LEU A 286 15.30 24.05 16.44
N SER A 287 16.30 24.61 15.76
CA SER A 287 17.61 23.97 15.61
C SER A 287 18.34 23.86 16.95
N PHE A 288 18.29 24.90 17.78
CA PHE A 288 18.82 24.85 19.15
C PHE A 288 18.06 23.82 19.99
N GLN A 289 16.74 23.71 19.87
CA GLN A 289 15.96 22.68 20.57
C GLN A 289 16.36 21.27 20.14
N LEU A 290 16.57 21.03 18.85
CA LEU A 290 17.03 19.73 18.34
C LEU A 290 18.45 19.40 18.86
N ALA A 291 19.38 20.37 18.85
CA ALA A 291 20.73 20.16 19.36
C ALA A 291 20.72 19.82 20.86
N ARG A 292 19.93 20.54 21.67
CA ARG A 292 19.72 20.22 23.09
C ARG A 292 19.10 18.83 23.28
N ALA A 293 18.11 18.48 22.48
CA ALA A 293 17.45 17.19 22.59
C ALA A 293 18.42 16.03 22.25
N ILE A 294 19.24 16.19 21.21
CA ILE A 294 20.33 15.24 20.90
C ILE A 294 21.30 15.13 22.09
N ALA A 295 21.73 16.26 22.66
CA ALA A 295 22.67 16.27 23.79
C ALA A 295 22.15 15.51 25.01
N THR A 296 20.85 15.63 25.28
CA THR A 296 20.17 15.00 26.43
C THR A 296 19.64 13.59 26.14
N SER A 297 19.68 13.14 24.89
CA SER A 297 19.21 11.83 24.48
C SER A 297 20.16 10.68 24.87
N GLU A 298 19.67 9.45 24.75
CA GLU A 298 20.48 8.23 24.84
C GLU A 298 21.16 7.86 23.51
N LEU A 299 21.07 8.71 22.47
CA LEU A 299 21.67 8.45 21.17
C LEU A 299 23.14 8.10 21.32
N THR A 300 23.60 7.05 20.65
CA THR A 300 25.02 6.72 20.57
C THR A 300 25.47 6.71 19.13
N PRO A 301 26.74 7.03 18.84
CA PRO A 301 27.23 7.02 17.47
C PRO A 301 26.95 5.70 16.74
N ASP A 302 27.02 4.57 17.45
CA ASP A 302 26.84 3.22 16.89
C ASP A 302 25.41 2.93 16.41
N GLN A 303 24.42 3.73 16.82
CA GLN A 303 23.05 3.68 16.29
C GLN A 303 22.90 4.39 14.95
N LEU A 304 23.88 5.21 14.55
CA LEU A 304 23.87 5.97 13.31
C LEU A 304 24.79 5.34 12.26
N ASN A 305 24.29 5.26 11.02
CA ASN A 305 25.12 4.92 9.87
C ASN A 305 26.04 6.10 9.47
N ARG A 306 26.97 5.85 8.55
CA ARG A 306 27.97 6.85 8.15
C ARG A 306 27.35 8.13 7.57
N ASP A 307 26.30 7.99 6.77
CA ASP A 307 25.68 9.11 6.07
C ASP A 307 24.86 9.97 7.05
N GLN A 308 24.14 9.32 7.97
CA GLN A 308 23.45 9.99 9.07
C GLN A 308 24.42 10.79 9.93
N ARG A 309 25.53 10.19 10.38
CA ARG A 309 26.55 10.90 11.17
C ARG A 309 27.05 12.14 10.44
N HIS A 310 27.35 12.02 9.15
CA HIS A 310 27.82 13.14 8.35
C HIS A 310 26.76 14.24 8.18
N ARG A 311 25.49 13.86 8.00
CA ARG A 311 24.36 14.80 7.92
C ARG A 311 24.20 15.58 9.23
N TYR A 312 24.15 14.89 10.38
CA TYR A 312 24.04 15.53 11.69
C TYR A 312 25.24 16.41 12.01
N GLU A 313 26.46 15.96 11.71
CA GLU A 313 27.69 16.73 11.89
C GLU A 313 27.64 18.04 11.10
N ARG A 314 27.29 17.95 9.81
CA ARG A 314 27.17 19.12 8.93
C ARG A 314 26.11 20.08 9.47
N TRP A 315 24.93 19.58 9.80
CA TRP A 315 23.85 20.39 10.33
C TRP A 315 24.22 21.08 11.66
N LEU A 316 24.79 20.35 12.62
CA LEU A 316 25.26 20.94 13.89
C LEU A 316 26.29 22.03 13.66
N LYS A 317 27.19 21.85 12.68
CA LYS A 317 28.22 22.83 12.37
C LYS A 317 27.63 24.08 11.69
N GLU A 318 26.88 23.87 10.62
CA GLU A 318 26.46 24.95 9.72
C GLU A 318 25.19 25.66 10.21
N CYS A 319 24.23 24.92 10.76
CA CYS A 319 22.94 25.47 11.18
C CYS A 319 22.89 25.85 12.66
N VAL A 320 23.80 25.33 13.49
CA VAL A 320 23.83 25.60 14.94
C VAL A 320 25.08 26.36 15.35
N LEU A 321 26.27 25.76 15.21
CA LEU A 321 27.52 26.32 15.74
C LEU A 321 27.93 27.64 15.06
N PHE A 322 27.72 27.77 13.75
CA PHE A 322 28.06 29.00 13.01
C PHE A 322 27.06 30.15 13.21
N GLN A 323 25.98 29.93 13.96
CA GLN A 323 25.06 31.01 14.31
C GLN A 323 25.69 31.89 15.39
N ALA A 324 25.79 33.20 15.14
CA ALA A 324 26.52 34.15 16.01
C ALA A 324 26.06 34.15 17.49
N ARG A 325 24.84 33.69 17.76
CA ARG A 325 24.21 33.72 19.09
C ARG A 325 23.89 32.34 19.65
N TRP A 326 24.51 31.27 19.15
CA TRP A 326 24.19 29.91 19.63
C TRP A 326 24.42 29.76 21.16
N SER A 327 25.42 30.44 21.71
CA SER A 327 25.76 30.43 23.13
C SER A 327 24.71 31.08 24.03
N ASP A 328 23.81 31.90 23.46
CA ASP A 328 22.68 32.48 24.21
C ASP A 328 21.58 31.42 24.47
N TYR A 329 21.56 30.36 23.67
CA TYR A 329 20.50 29.34 23.70
C TYR A 329 21.00 27.97 24.15
N LEU A 330 22.28 27.67 23.96
CA LEU A 330 22.90 26.39 24.31
C LEU A 330 24.14 26.62 25.15
N SER A 331 24.31 25.79 26.18
CA SER A 331 25.55 25.74 26.94
C SER A 331 26.66 25.03 26.17
N VAL A 332 27.92 25.34 26.49
CA VAL A 332 29.10 24.62 25.94
C VAL A 332 28.98 23.10 26.14
N PRO A 333 28.57 22.58 27.31
CA PRO A 333 28.26 21.16 27.48
C PRO A 333 27.22 20.61 26.51
N GLU A 334 26.10 21.30 26.32
CA GLU A 334 25.04 20.82 25.41
C GLU A 334 25.56 20.69 23.98
N MET A 335 26.25 21.72 23.47
CA MET A 335 26.78 21.68 22.10
C MET A 335 27.87 20.62 21.92
N GLY A 336 28.80 20.53 22.88
CA GLY A 336 29.86 19.52 22.86
C GLY A 336 29.32 18.09 22.93
N ILE A 337 28.37 17.83 23.82
CA ILE A 337 27.72 16.52 23.94
C ILE A 337 26.91 16.18 22.69
N ALA A 338 26.24 17.15 22.06
CA ALA A 338 25.54 16.91 20.79
C ALA A 338 26.49 16.37 19.70
N PHE A 339 27.67 16.97 19.53
CA PHE A 339 28.69 16.46 18.60
C PHE A 339 29.17 15.05 18.98
N GLU A 340 29.33 14.77 20.27
CA GLU A 340 29.71 13.43 20.74
C GLU A 340 28.65 12.38 20.40
N ARG A 341 27.38 12.69 20.63
CA ARG A 341 26.23 11.79 20.43
C ARG A 341 26.08 11.38 18.97
N VAL A 342 26.34 12.29 18.04
CA VAL A 342 26.28 12.01 16.60
C VAL A 342 27.59 11.41 16.05
N GLY A 343 28.64 11.32 16.88
CA GLY A 343 29.91 10.69 16.50
C GLY A 343 30.85 11.57 15.69
N ALA A 344 30.65 12.89 15.70
CA ALA A 344 31.47 13.89 15.02
C ALA A 344 32.81 14.10 15.75
N ARG A 345 33.67 13.06 15.76
CA ARG A 345 34.86 13.00 16.64
C ARG A 345 35.85 14.14 16.41
N THR A 346 36.05 14.57 15.16
CA THR A 346 37.04 15.62 14.84
C THR A 346 36.54 16.98 15.33
N GLU A 347 35.29 17.28 15.01
CA GLU A 347 34.57 18.49 15.35
C GLU A 347 34.46 18.63 16.85
N THR A 348 34.16 17.53 17.56
CA THR A 348 34.10 17.52 19.02
C THR A 348 35.44 17.88 19.65
N LEU A 349 36.55 17.31 19.14
CA LEU A 349 37.88 17.59 19.68
C LEU A 349 38.29 19.04 19.43
N ASN A 350 38.00 19.55 18.23
CA ASN A 350 38.27 20.95 17.87
C ASN A 350 37.40 21.91 18.68
N PHE A 351 36.15 21.54 18.95
CA PHE A 351 35.23 22.33 19.76
C PHE A 351 35.73 22.46 21.19
N TYR A 352 35.96 21.35 21.90
CA TYR A 352 36.45 21.42 23.28
C TYR A 352 37.82 22.08 23.42
N GLU A 353 38.67 22.00 22.40
CA GLU A 353 39.99 22.64 22.42
C GLU A 353 39.90 24.17 22.55
N GLN A 354 38.81 24.80 22.09
CA GLN A 354 38.57 26.24 22.21
C GLN A 354 38.25 26.67 23.65
N TYR A 355 37.86 25.74 24.51
CA TYR A 355 37.34 26.01 25.85
C TYR A 355 38.25 25.52 26.98
N VAL A 356 39.44 24.98 26.68
CA VAL A 356 40.35 24.39 27.70
C VAL A 356 40.94 25.44 28.65
N ASP A 357 40.94 26.71 28.22
CA ASP A 357 41.52 27.86 28.93
C ASP A 357 40.44 28.90 29.32
N ASP A 358 39.16 28.52 29.27
CA ASP A 358 38.02 29.38 29.62
C ASP A 358 37.75 29.37 31.15
N ASP A 359 36.57 29.84 31.58
CA ASP A 359 36.09 29.74 32.97
C ASP A 359 36.39 28.36 33.58
N PRO A 360 36.89 28.27 34.84
CA PRO A 360 37.37 27.01 35.42
C PRO A 360 36.39 25.85 35.30
N ALA A 361 35.08 26.09 35.46
CA ALA A 361 34.08 25.03 35.38
C ALA A 361 33.93 24.50 33.94
N ILE A 362 33.93 25.41 32.95
CA ILE A 362 33.84 25.07 31.53
C ILE A 362 35.14 24.40 31.07
N ALA A 363 36.29 24.95 31.48
CA ALA A 363 37.62 24.44 31.17
C ALA A 363 37.81 23.01 31.68
N ASP A 364 37.44 22.72 32.93
CA ASP A 364 37.56 21.38 33.48
C ASP A 364 36.63 20.39 32.78
N PHE A 365 35.38 20.79 32.51
CA PHE A 365 34.45 19.97 31.73
C PHE A 365 35.02 19.65 30.34
N ALA A 366 35.41 20.67 29.57
CA ALA A 366 35.94 20.52 28.22
C ALA A 366 37.22 19.66 28.20
N ARG A 367 38.12 19.87 29.16
CA ARG A 367 39.36 19.09 29.31
C ARG A 367 39.08 17.62 29.59
N GLN A 368 38.16 17.31 30.51
CA GLN A 368 37.79 15.93 30.84
C GLN A 368 37.19 15.21 29.62
N ARG A 369 36.23 15.85 28.94
CA ARG A 369 35.58 15.29 27.73
C ARG A 369 36.56 15.12 26.58
N TRP A 370 37.40 16.11 26.32
CA TRP A 370 38.44 16.05 25.29
C TRP A 370 39.42 14.88 25.53
N LEU A 371 39.87 14.68 26.77
CA LEU A 371 40.74 13.56 27.13
C LEU A 371 40.04 12.21 26.93
N ALA A 372 38.77 12.10 27.30
CA ALA A 372 37.99 10.88 27.09
C ALA A 372 37.88 10.52 25.61
N ILE A 373 37.53 11.49 24.75
CA ILE A 373 37.39 11.28 23.30
C ILE A 373 38.74 10.94 22.66
N ARG A 374 39.82 11.64 23.02
CA ARG A 374 41.17 11.30 22.52
C ARG A 374 41.58 9.88 22.90
N ARG A 375 41.27 9.42 24.11
CA ARG A 375 41.52 8.02 24.52
C ARG A 375 40.73 7.04 23.66
N GLN A 376 39.45 7.29 23.42
CA GLN A 376 38.63 6.46 22.54
C GLN A 376 39.19 6.44 21.10
N GLN A 377 39.62 7.59 20.57
CA GLN A 377 40.27 7.69 19.26
C GLN A 377 41.56 6.85 19.21
N ALA A 378 42.41 6.93 20.24
CA ALA A 378 43.63 6.13 20.34
C ALA A 378 43.34 4.63 20.38
N GLN A 379 42.31 4.20 21.14
CA GLN A 379 41.87 2.80 21.19
C GLN A 379 41.36 2.32 19.82
N SER A 380 40.57 3.14 19.13
CA SER A 380 40.09 2.85 17.77
C SER A 380 41.25 2.64 16.79
N TYR A 381 42.26 3.51 16.81
CA TYR A 381 43.46 3.35 15.97
C TYR A 381 44.31 2.14 16.35
N SER A 382 44.36 1.76 17.63
CA SER A 382 45.04 0.52 18.03
C SER A 382 44.33 -0.72 17.49
N ARG A 383 43.00 -0.73 17.44
CA ARG A 383 42.20 -1.87 16.93
C ARG A 383 42.22 -1.99 15.41
N GLN A 384 42.29 -0.87 14.68
CA GLN A 384 42.19 -0.84 13.22
C GLN A 384 43.55 -0.93 12.49
N GLY A 385 44.67 -1.08 13.21
CA GLY A 385 46.01 -1.24 12.62
C GLY A 385 46.92 -0.01 12.45
N PRO A 386 46.48 1.27 12.48
CA PRO A 386 47.42 2.40 12.37
C PRO A 386 48.13 2.73 13.70
N ILE A 387 49.07 1.86 14.09
CA ILE A 387 49.84 1.94 15.36
C ILE A 387 50.51 3.31 15.56
N LYS A 388 51.10 3.89 14.50
CA LYS A 388 51.75 5.23 14.58
C LYS A 388 50.77 6.34 14.96
N ARG A 389 49.52 6.29 14.49
CA ARG A 389 48.47 7.28 14.84
C ARG A 389 47.97 7.06 16.27
N ALA A 390 47.86 5.80 16.71
CA ALA A 390 47.53 5.48 18.09
C ALA A 390 48.58 6.00 19.08
N LEU A 391 49.87 5.81 18.80
CA LEU A 391 50.97 6.29 19.65
C LEU A 391 51.01 7.82 19.74
N ARG A 392 50.82 8.54 18.63
CA ARG A 392 50.70 10.01 18.63
C ARG A 392 49.54 10.49 19.49
N SER A 393 48.37 9.87 19.34
CA SER A 393 47.20 10.24 20.14
C SER A 393 47.41 9.97 21.65
N ARG A 394 48.03 8.84 22.02
CA ARG A 394 48.40 8.55 23.41
C ARG A 394 49.40 9.57 23.99
N ALA A 395 50.41 9.96 23.22
CA ALA A 395 51.39 10.97 23.66
C ALA A 395 50.74 12.33 23.93
N ILE A 396 49.75 12.71 23.10
CA ILE A 396 48.95 13.93 23.28
C ILE A 396 48.14 13.87 24.59
N VAL A 397 47.49 12.73 24.87
CA VAL A 397 46.74 12.50 26.12
C VAL A 397 47.64 12.53 27.36
N GLN A 398 48.90 12.13 27.25
CA GLN A 398 49.86 12.16 28.37
C GLN A 398 50.41 13.56 28.66
N LYS A 399 50.46 14.44 27.65
CA LYS A 399 51.01 15.80 27.78
C LYS A 399 49.98 16.82 28.27
N LYS A 400 48.73 16.77 27.79
CA LYS A 400 47.71 17.80 28.06
C LYS A 400 47.21 17.90 29.53
N PRO A 401 47.15 16.82 30.34
CA PRO A 401 46.76 16.92 31.76
C PRO A 401 47.74 17.74 32.62
N ARG A 402 48.99 17.92 32.17
CA ARG A 402 50.05 18.60 32.94
C ARG A 402 50.08 20.11 32.73
N LEU A 403 49.35 20.63 31.73
CA LEU A 403 49.34 22.06 31.42
C LEU A 403 48.36 22.86 32.29
N GLY A 404 47.36 22.21 32.90
CA GLY A 404 46.39 22.87 33.79
C GLY A 404 46.84 23.05 35.25
N ASN A 405 47.98 22.46 35.65
CA ASN A 405 48.54 22.55 37.00
C ASN A 405 49.77 23.47 37.09
N LEU A 406 50.00 24.30 36.07
CA LEU A 406 51.15 25.21 35.97
C LEU A 406 50.73 26.69 35.90
N ILE A 407 49.55 27.03 36.40
CA ILE A 407 49.15 28.41 36.67
C ILE A 407 48.90 28.55 38.17
#